data_AF-A0A916TQ07-F1
#
_entry.id   AF-A0A916TQ07-F1
#
_cell.length_a   1.000
_cell.length_b   1.000
_cell.length_c   1.000
_cell.angle_alpha   90.00
_cell.angle_beta   90.00
_cell.angle_gamma   90.00
#
_symmetry.space_group_name_H-M   'P 1'
#
loop_
_entity.id
_entity.type
_entity.pdbx_description
1 polymer ?
#
loop_
_entity_poly.entity_id
_entity_poly.type
_entity_poly.pdbx_seq_one_letter_code
_entity_poly.pdbx_strand_id
1 'polypeptide(L)' 'MSKDKNESALSAFISRKAELDGLLERLAALSADHFGVSPDDVHWGHVGTVADAVLLLRQVLAQLEPDQPSDSSK' A
#
# COMPACT_ATOMS: atom_id res chain seq x y z
N MET A 1 -16.50 -30.40 8.23
CA MET A 1 -16.86 -28.98 8.49
C MET A 1 -15.68 -28.05 8.76
N SER A 2 -14.43 -28.51 8.89
CA SER A 2 -13.26 -27.62 9.13
C SER A 2 -12.45 -27.29 7.88
N LYS A 3 -12.50 -28.14 6.84
CA LYS A 3 -11.78 -27.93 5.59
C LYS A 3 -12.40 -26.81 4.75
N ASP A 4 -13.72 -26.81 4.65
CA ASP A 4 -14.51 -25.85 3.86
C ASP A 4 -14.37 -24.40 4.36
N LYS A 5 -14.22 -24.21 5.68
CA LYS A 5 -13.99 -22.89 6.30
C LYS A 5 -12.57 -22.36 6.03
N ASN A 6 -11.58 -23.24 5.95
CA ASN A 6 -10.21 -22.85 5.63
C ASN A 6 -10.08 -22.51 4.14
N GLU A 7 -10.76 -23.26 3.28
CA GLU A 7 -10.83 -22.98 1.84
C GLU A 7 -11.53 -21.64 1.57
N SER A 8 -12.60 -21.30 2.32
CA SER A 8 -13.27 -20.00 2.18
C SER A 8 -12.41 -18.83 2.67
N ALA A 9 -11.71 -18.97 3.80
CA ALA A 9 -10.77 -17.97 4.30
C ALA A 9 -9.60 -17.75 3.33
N LEU A 10 -9.05 -18.82 2.76
CA LEU A 10 -7.98 -18.75 1.78
C LEU A 10 -8.43 -18.04 0.49
N SER A 11 -9.61 -18.37 -0.02
CA SER A 11 -10.18 -17.71 -1.19
C SER A 11 -10.40 -16.21 -0.95
N ALA A 12 -10.95 -15.85 0.22
CA ALA A 12 -11.12 -14.45 0.60
C ALA A 12 -9.79 -13.70 0.70
N PHE A 13 -8.76 -14.34 1.28
CA PHE A 13 -7.42 -13.77 1.38
C PHE A 13 -6.79 -13.52 0.00
N ILE A 14 -6.83 -14.51 -0.91
CA ILE A 14 -6.30 -14.37 -2.28
C ILE A 14 -7.02 -13.25 -3.02
N SER A 15 -8.34 -13.15 -2.90
CA SER A 15 -9.13 -12.10 -3.52
C SER A 15 -8.70 -10.71 -3.04
N ARG A 16 -8.55 -10.51 -1.72
CA ARG A 16 -8.08 -9.24 -1.15
C ARG A 16 -6.64 -8.92 -1.50
N LYS A 17 -5.77 -9.92 -1.58
CA LYS A 17 -4.39 -9.71 -2.04
C LYS A 17 -4.37 -9.26 -3.50
N ALA A 18 -5.14 -9.89 -4.39
CA ALA A 18 -5.20 -9.51 -5.80
C ALA A 18 -5.72 -8.07 -5.98
N GLU A 19 -6.71 -7.67 -5.19
CA GLU A 19 -7.20 -6.28 -5.15
C GLU A 19 -6.09 -5.30 -4.72
N LEU A 20 -5.36 -5.62 -3.64
CA LEU A 20 -4.22 -4.81 -3.18
C LEU A 20 -3.13 -4.70 -4.26
N ASP A 21 -2.73 -5.81 -4.87
CA ASP A 21 -1.70 -5.85 -5.91
C ASP A 21 -2.10 -4.93 -7.09
N GLY A 22 -3.37 -4.97 -7.52
CA GLY A 22 -3.88 -4.10 -8.60
C GLY A 22 -3.89 -2.61 -8.23
N LEU A 23 -4.19 -2.27 -6.97
CA LEU A 23 -4.09 -0.88 -6.49
C LEU A 23 -2.64 -0.39 -6.46
N LEU A 24 -1.70 -1.24 -6.05
CA LEU A 24 -0.28 -0.93 -6.05
C LEU A 24 0.27 -0.72 -7.47
N GLU A 25 -0.14 -1.55 -8.43
CA GLU A 25 0.24 -1.39 -9.83
C GLU A 25 -0.25 -0.04 -10.39
N ARG A 26 -1.51 0.31 -10.12
CA ARG A 26 -2.07 1.61 -10.53
C ARG A 26 -1.31 2.78 -9.89
N LEU A 27 -0.95 2.67 -8.62
CA LEU A 27 -0.20 3.71 -7.92
C LEU A 27 1.22 3.85 -8.48
N ALA A 28 1.88 2.73 -8.80
CA ALA A 28 3.19 2.74 -9.45
C ALA A 28 3.13 3.40 -10.83
N ALA A 29 2.09 3.11 -11.63
CA ALA A 29 1.89 3.76 -12.92
C ALA A 29 1.68 5.28 -12.80
N LEU A 30 0.87 5.73 -11.82
CA LEU A 30 0.71 7.15 -11.54
C LEU A 30 2.04 7.79 -11.09
N SER A 31 2.79 7.13 -10.23
CA SER A 31 4.11 7.61 -9.78
C SER A 31 5.09 7.78 -10.95
N ALA A 32 5.12 6.81 -11.88
CA ALA A 32 5.94 6.89 -13.08
C ALA A 32 5.55 8.07 -14.00
N ASP A 33 4.27 8.44 -14.01
CA ASP A 33 3.73 9.59 -14.75
C ASP A 33 3.70 10.88 -13.91
N HIS A 34 4.50 10.99 -12.84
CA HIS A 34 4.56 12.16 -11.95
C HIS A 34 3.19 12.57 -11.37
N PHE A 35 2.32 11.59 -11.16
CA PHE A 35 0.92 11.77 -10.79
C PHE A 35 0.11 12.64 -11.78
N GLY A 36 0.52 12.68 -13.05
CA GLY A 36 -0.08 13.52 -14.09
C GLY A 36 0.26 15.01 -13.96
N VAL A 37 1.27 15.36 -13.15
CA VAL A 37 1.70 16.76 -12.95
C VAL A 37 2.97 17.02 -13.75
N SER A 38 2.91 18.02 -14.64
CA SER A 38 4.10 18.51 -15.35
C SER A 38 5.10 19.09 -14.37
N PRO A 39 6.43 18.86 -14.53
CA PRO A 39 7.46 19.46 -13.68
C PRO A 39 7.36 20.98 -13.55
N ASP A 40 6.92 21.67 -14.60
CA ASP A 40 6.79 23.13 -14.64
C ASP A 40 5.55 23.64 -13.86
N ASP A 41 4.58 22.77 -13.59
CA ASP A 41 3.33 23.08 -12.87
C ASP A 41 3.39 22.65 -11.38
N VAL A 42 4.53 22.11 -10.93
CA VAL A 42 4.69 21.63 -9.54
C VAL A 42 4.65 22.81 -8.56
N HIS A 43 3.86 22.65 -7.49
CA HIS A 43 3.77 23.61 -6.40
C HIS A 43 3.55 22.90 -5.06
N TRP A 44 3.62 23.64 -3.94
CA TRP A 44 3.52 23.09 -2.58
C TRP A 44 2.24 22.27 -2.31
N GLY A 45 1.12 22.61 -2.97
CA GLY A 45 -0.09 21.77 -2.91
C GLY A 45 0.13 20.33 -3.40
N HIS A 46 0.82 20.14 -4.52
CA HIS A 46 1.17 18.81 -5.05
C HIS A 46 2.11 18.06 -4.10
N VAL A 47 3.07 18.76 -3.49
CA VAL A 47 3.95 18.19 -2.47
C VAL A 47 3.16 17.67 -1.28
N GLY A 48 2.18 18.44 -0.80
CA GLY A 48 1.28 18.01 0.28
C GLY A 48 0.49 16.74 -0.07
N THR A 49 -0.10 16.68 -1.26
CA THR A 49 -0.83 15.50 -1.73
C THR A 49 0.03 14.23 -1.78
N VAL A 50 1.26 14.34 -2.29
CA VAL A 50 2.19 13.19 -2.33
C VAL A 50 2.65 12.81 -0.92
N ALA A 51 2.89 13.78 -0.04
CA ALA A 51 3.26 13.52 1.35
C ALA A 51 2.16 12.76 2.11
N ASP A 52 0.89 13.12 1.92
CA ASP A 52 -0.25 12.43 2.51
C ASP A 52 -0.34 10.98 2.01
N ALA A 53 -0.17 10.76 0.70
CA ALA A 53 -0.14 9.40 0.12
C ALA A 53 1.01 8.56 0.69
N VAL A 54 2.20 9.13 0.84
CA VAL A 54 3.35 8.46 1.48
C VAL A 54 3.05 8.08 2.93
N LEU A 55 2.41 8.97 3.70
CA LEU A 55 2.04 8.70 5.08
C LEU A 55 1.07 7.51 5.17
N LEU A 56 0.03 7.48 4.32
CA LEU A 56 -0.94 6.40 4.28
C LEU A 56 -0.29 5.06 3.92
N LEU A 57 0.58 5.05 2.90
CA LEU A 57 1.32 3.84 2.53
C LEU A 57 2.20 3.32 3.66
N ARG A 58 2.88 4.21 4.39
CA ARG A 58 3.72 3.80 5.54
C ARG A 58 2.89 3.16 6.64
N GLN A 59 1.70 3.67 6.92
CA GLN A 59 0.79 3.09 7.91
C GLN A 59 0.34 1.69 7.48
N VAL A 60 -0.03 1.52 6.20
CA VAL A 60 -0.41 0.21 5.65
C VAL A 60 0.77 -0.77 5.69
N LEU A 61 1.98 -0.33 5.32
CA LEU A 61 3.18 -1.17 5.38
C LEU A 61 3.47 -1.63 6.81
N ALA A 62 3.42 -0.72 7.79
CA ALA A 62 3.62 -1.07 9.20
C ALA A 62 2.57 -2.07 9.73
N GLN A 63 1.36 -2.12 9.16
CA GLN A 63 0.33 -3.10 9.52
C GLN A 63 0.56 -4.49 8.91
N LEU A 64 1.26 -4.55 7.78
CA LEU A 64 1.51 -5.79 7.02
C LEU A 64 2.89 -6.38 7.31
N GLU A 65 3.84 -5.55 7.75
CA GLU A 65 5.13 -6.01 8.22
C GLU A 65 4.91 -6.92 9.44
N PRO A 66 5.47 -8.15 9.42
CA PRO A 66 5.44 -9.00 10.61
C PRO A 66 6.18 -8.26 11.73
N ASP A 67 5.68 -8.40 12.96
CA ASP A 67 6.27 -7.85 14.19
C ASP A 67 7.79 -7.93 14.09
N GLN A 68 8.43 -6.80 13.79
CA GLN A 68 9.89 -6.75 13.84
C GLN A 68 10.24 -7.01 15.30
N PRO A 69 11.12 -7.99 15.60
CA PRO A 69 11.55 -8.19 16.96
C PRO A 69 12.01 -6.83 17.46
N SER A 70 11.30 -6.31 18.47
CA SER A 70 11.58 -5.02 19.06
C SER A 70 13.08 -4.97 19.29
N ASP A 71 13.78 -4.08 18.59
CA ASP A 71 15.18 -3.80 18.86
C ASP A 71 15.24 -3.06 20.20
N SER A 72 15.00 -3.82 21.27
CA SER A 72 15.30 -3.47 22.64
C SER A 72 16.75 -3.83 22.86
N SER A 73 17.62 -3.01 22.29
CA SER A 73 19.02 -2.92 22.68
C SER A 73 19.48 -1.47 22.57
N LYS A 74 19.06 -0.62 23.53
CA LYS A 74 19.99 -0.03 24.51
C LYS A 74 19.28 0.71 25.62
#